data_AF-A0A370S7U2-F1
#
_entry.id   AF-A0A370S7U2-F1
#
_cell.length_a   1.000
_cell.length_b   1.000
_cell.length_c   1.000
_cell.angle_alpha   90.00
_cell.angle_beta   90.00
_cell.angle_gamma   90.00
#
_symmetry.space_group_name_H-M   'P 1'
#
loop_
_entity.id
_entity.type
_entity.pdbx_description
1 polymer ?
#
loop_
_entity_poly.entity_id
_entity_poly.type
_entity_poly.pdbx_seq_one_letter_code
_entity_poly.pdbx_strand_id
1 'polypeptide(L)'
;MKGFSATGVIGVVDAFIHWQIFFVLYIAVGLDQAASNFAAFCVAASFSFYVNALYRFERETSVFAYLMFIVVMGALSFGVGVIADARHLPGLVTVAVFSLMNTLSGYCFFRFVLFRVRRA
;
A
#
# COMPACT_ATOMS: atom_id res chain seq x y z
N MET A 1 3.53 -22.95 -7.28
CA MET A 1 3.22 -21.66 -7.94
C MET A 1 3.44 -20.43 -7.02
N LYS A 2 4.28 -20.50 -5.98
CA LYS A 2 4.00 -19.80 -4.70
C LYS A 2 4.70 -18.45 -4.43
N GLY A 3 5.62 -17.96 -5.27
CA GLY A 3 6.42 -16.75 -4.94
C GLY A 3 6.02 -15.46 -5.67
N PHE A 4 5.88 -15.53 -7.00
CA PHE A 4 5.76 -14.35 -7.86
C PHE A 4 4.30 -13.96 -8.15
N SER A 5 3.42 -14.92 -8.41
CA SER A 5 2.01 -14.64 -8.74
C SER A 5 1.23 -14.10 -7.54
N ALA A 6 1.45 -14.66 -6.34
CA ALA A 6 0.73 -14.23 -5.14
C ALA A 6 1.07 -12.78 -4.74
N THR A 7 2.33 -12.36 -4.80
CA THR A 7 2.73 -10.98 -4.49
C THR A 7 2.12 -10.00 -5.48
N GLY A 8 2.15 -10.34 -6.78
CA GLY A 8 1.57 -9.51 -7.84
C GLY A 8 0.05 -9.40 -7.72
N VAL A 9 -0.65 -10.51 -7.49
CA VAL A 9 -2.11 -10.50 -7.34
C VAL A 9 -2.55 -9.69 -6.12
N ILE A 10 -1.90 -9.87 -4.97
CA ILE A 10 -2.22 -9.08 -3.77
C ILE A 10 -2.01 -7.59 -4.06
N GLY A 11 -0.89 -7.21 -4.70
CA GLY A 11 -0.61 -5.82 -5.06
C GLY A 11 -1.62 -5.22 -6.06
N VAL A 12 -2.08 -6.00 -7.04
CA VAL A 12 -3.10 -5.53 -8.00
C VAL A 12 -4.45 -5.29 -7.30
N VAL A 13 -4.86 -6.21 -6.42
CA VAL A 13 -6.12 -6.05 -5.69
C VAL A 13 -6.03 -4.91 -4.67
N ASP A 14 -4.90 -4.78 -3.99
CA ASP A 14 -4.59 -3.66 -3.09
C ASP A 14 -4.69 -2.31 -3.81
N ALA A 15 -4.05 -2.18 -4.98
CA ALA A 15 -4.13 -0.97 -5.79
C ALA A 15 -5.58 -0.69 -6.24
N PHE A 16 -6.33 -1.71 -6.65
CA PHE A 16 -7.73 -1.52 -7.05
C PHE A 16 -8.59 -1.01 -5.89
N ILE A 17 -8.47 -1.62 -4.70
CA ILE A 17 -9.16 -1.18 -3.48
C ILE A 17 -8.77 0.27 -3.15
N HIS A 18 -7.47 0.57 -3.16
CA HIS A 18 -6.95 1.90 -2.90
C HIS A 18 -7.57 2.95 -3.83
N TRP A 19 -7.62 2.67 -5.13
CA TRP A 19 -8.18 3.61 -6.11
C TRP A 19 -9.67 3.84 -5.90
N GLN A 20 -10.45 2.78 -5.65
CA GLN A 20 -11.88 2.91 -5.41
C GLN A 20 -12.17 3.76 -4.17
N ILE A 21 -11.51 3.45 -3.05
CA ILE A 21 -11.70 4.20 -1.81
C ILE A 21 -11.23 5.64 -1.96
N PHE A 22 -10.09 5.87 -2.61
CA PHE A 22 -9.58 7.21 -2.87
C PHE A 22 -10.59 8.07 -3.63
N PHE A 23 -11.12 7.58 -4.75
CA PHE A 23 -12.07 8.37 -5.55
C PHE A 23 -13.41 8.59 -4.85
N VAL A 24 -13.90 7.61 -4.08
CA VAL A 24 -15.09 7.80 -3.25
C VAL A 24 -14.87 8.90 -2.22
N LEU A 25 -13.74 8.88 -1.50
CA LEU A 25 -13.44 9.88 -0.48
C LEU A 25 -13.17 11.27 -1.09
N TYR A 26 -12.41 11.33 -2.18
CA TYR A 26 -12.01 12.59 -2.79
C TYR A 26 -13.15 13.24 -3.58
N ILE A 27 -13.84 12.49 -4.43
CA ILE A 27 -14.86 13.04 -5.35
C ILE A 27 -16.25 13.05 -4.72
N ALA A 28 -16.67 11.95 -4.09
CA ALA A 28 -18.04 11.82 -3.59
C ALA A 28 -18.22 12.43 -2.20
N VAL A 29 -17.24 12.24 -1.30
CA VAL A 29 -17.26 12.82 0.06
C VAL A 29 -16.68 14.23 0.08
N GLY A 30 -15.75 14.57 -0.82
CA GLY A 30 -15.16 15.91 -0.92
C GLY A 30 -14.01 16.16 0.05
N LEU A 31 -13.32 15.11 0.52
CA LEU A 31 -12.10 15.27 1.31
C LEU A 31 -10.95 15.79 0.44
N ASP A 32 -9.89 16.31 1.07
CA ASP A 32 -8.65 16.63 0.35
C ASP A 32 -7.89 15.35 -0.09
N GLN A 33 -6.88 15.51 -0.96
CA GLN A 33 -6.15 14.36 -1.48
C GLN A 33 -5.28 13.71 -0.41
N ALA A 34 -4.73 14.48 0.54
CA ALA A 34 -3.96 13.96 1.67
C ALA A 34 -4.76 12.99 2.54
N ALA A 35 -5.94 13.40 3.03
CA ALA A 35 -6.83 12.59 3.85
C ALA A 35 -7.39 11.41 3.04
N SER A 36 -7.80 11.65 1.79
CA SER A 36 -8.33 10.59 0.92
C SER A 36 -7.29 9.52 0.64
N ASN A 37 -6.05 9.90 0.29
CA ASN A 37 -4.97 8.97 -0.02
C ASN A 37 -4.53 8.17 1.21
N PHE A 38 -4.43 8.83 2.37
CA PHE A 38 -4.08 8.15 3.62
C PHE A 38 -5.15 7.15 4.05
N ALA A 39 -6.43 7.55 4.07
CA ALA A 39 -7.53 6.67 4.46
C ALA A 39 -7.70 5.50 3.48
N ALA A 40 -7.60 5.75 2.17
CA ALA A 40 -7.61 4.71 1.15
C ALA A 40 -6.46 3.70 1.35
N PHE A 41 -5.26 4.21 1.65
CA PHE A 41 -4.11 3.35 1.94
C PHE A 41 -4.34 2.50 3.18
N CYS A 42 -4.91 3.04 4.26
CA CYS A 42 -5.20 2.26 5.47
C CYS A 42 -6.15 1.09 5.18
N VAL A 43 -7.17 1.29 4.35
CA VAL A 43 -8.11 0.23 3.94
C VAL A 43 -7.40 -0.82 3.09
N ALA A 44 -6.65 -0.40 2.08
CA ALA A 44 -5.89 -1.30 1.19
C ALA A 44 -4.82 -2.09 1.97
N ALA A 45 -4.04 -1.40 2.81
CA ALA A 45 -3.01 -2.01 3.65
C ALA A 45 -3.59 -3.01 4.65
N SER A 46 -4.80 -2.78 5.17
CA SER A 46 -5.49 -3.74 6.03
C SER A 46 -5.86 -5.02 5.28
N PHE A 47 -6.37 -4.88 4.05
CA PHE A 47 -6.59 -6.02 3.15
C PHE A 47 -5.30 -6.78 2.88
N SER A 48 -4.24 -6.06 2.45
CA SER A 48 -2.93 -6.65 2.18
C SER A 48 -2.35 -7.36 3.40
N PHE A 49 -2.43 -6.75 4.58
CA PHE A 49 -2.00 -7.36 5.84
C PHE A 49 -2.74 -8.67 6.10
N TYR A 50 -4.07 -8.65 6.00
CA TYR A 50 -4.90 -9.83 6.26
C TYR A 50 -4.57 -10.99 5.31
N VAL A 51 -4.47 -10.73 4.01
CA VAL A 51 -4.17 -11.77 3.00
C VAL A 51 -2.74 -12.28 3.16
N ASN A 52 -1.77 -11.40 3.47
CA ASN A 52 -0.40 -11.83 3.74
C ASN A 52 -0.30 -12.65 5.03
N ALA A 53 -1.03 -12.27 6.09
CA ALA A 53 -1.07 -13.03 7.33
C ALA A 53 -1.66 -14.43 7.14
N LEU A 54 -2.71 -14.55 6.31
CA LEU A 54 -3.39 -15.82 6.07
C LEU A 54 -2.57 -16.78 5.19
N TYR A 55 -1.85 -16.26 4.19
CA TYR A 55 -1.25 -17.10 3.14
C TYR A 55 0.28 -17.01 2.98
N ARG A 56 0.94 -15.99 3.54
CA ARG A 56 2.36 -15.72 3.28
C ARG A 56 3.23 -15.57 4.51
N PHE A 57 2.67 -15.19 5.66
CA PHE A 57 3.43 -15.12 6.90
C PHE A 57 3.72 -16.53 7.40
N GLU A 58 4.99 -16.90 7.38
CA GLU A 58 5.52 -18.11 8.04
C GLU A 58 5.86 -17.80 9.50
N ARG A 59 6.09 -18.83 10.33
CA ARG A 59 6.35 -18.67 11.78
C ARG A 59 7.46 -17.68 12.15
N GLU A 60 8.44 -17.49 11.27
CA GLU A 60 9.59 -16.60 11.47
C GLU A 60 9.39 -15.19 10.87
N THR A 61 8.22 -14.91 10.30
CA THR A 61 7.93 -13.59 9.71
C THR A 61 7.78 -12.56 10.82
N SER A 62 8.62 -11.52 10.79
CA SER A 62 8.47 -10.40 11.71
C SER A 62 7.26 -9.55 11.33
N VAL A 63 6.12 -9.80 12.00
CA VAL A 63 4.90 -8.99 11.89
C VAL A 63 5.18 -7.54 12.25
N PHE A 64 6.03 -7.30 13.25
CA PHE A 64 6.43 -5.96 13.66
C PHE A 64 7.11 -5.19 12.51
N ALA A 65 8.03 -5.83 11.78
CA ALA A 65 8.68 -5.20 10.63
C ALA A 65 7.68 -4.82 9.53
N TYR A 66 6.66 -5.66 9.31
CA TYR A 66 5.60 -5.37 8.34
C TYR A 66 4.69 -4.21 8.78
N LEU A 67 4.34 -4.14 10.07
CA LEU A 67 3.58 -3.00 10.61
C LEU A 67 4.37 -1.70 10.52
N MET A 68 5.68 -1.71 10.80
CA MET A 68 6.55 -0.54 10.60
C MET A 68 6.62 -0.11 9.15
N PHE A 69 6.69 -1.07 8.22
CA PHE A 69 6.59 -0.78 6.79
C PHE A 69 5.27 -0.07 6.44
N ILE A 70 4.13 -0.55 6.95
CA ILE A 70 2.83 0.10 6.73
C ILE A 70 2.82 1.53 7.28
N VAL A 71 3.36 1.77 8.48
CA VAL A 71 3.40 3.12 9.07
C VAL A 71 4.20 4.09 8.19
N VAL A 72 5.38 3.67 7.72
CA VAL A 72 6.20 4.49 6.79
C VAL A 72 5.45 4.77 5.50
N MET A 73 4.80 3.76 4.92
CA MET A 73 3.99 3.91 3.72
C MET A 73 2.77 4.81 3.93
N GLY A 74 2.18 4.80 5.13
CA GLY A 74 1.08 5.70 5.50
C GLY A 74 1.53 7.16 5.55
N ALA A 75 2.69 7.44 6.17
CA ALA A 75 3.28 8.78 6.17
C ALA A 75 3.61 9.24 4.74
N LEU A 76 4.16 8.35 3.91
CA LEU A 76 4.42 8.63 2.50
C LEU A 76 3.13 8.91 1.72
N SER A 77 2.06 8.14 1.97
CA SER A 77 0.73 8.33 1.36
C SER A 77 0.20 9.72 1.64
N PHE A 78 0.21 10.11 2.91
CA PHE A 78 -0.24 11.43 3.33
C PHE A 78 0.62 12.53 2.70
N GLY A 79 1.95 12.38 2.73
CA GLY A 79 2.89 13.34 2.12
C GLY A 79 2.69 13.54 0.62
N VAL A 80 2.45 12.47 -0.14
CA VAL A 80 2.14 12.56 -1.59
C VAL A 80 0.83 13.34 -1.79
N GLY A 81 -0.19 13.08 -0.99
CA GLY A 81 -1.44 13.83 -1.06
C GLY A 81 -1.29 15.31 -0.68
N VAL A 82 -0.52 15.63 0.37
CA VAL A 82 -0.22 17.03 0.74
C VAL A 82 0.49 17.77 -0.40
N ILE A 83 1.47 17.13 -1.04
CA ILE A 83 2.17 17.73 -2.19
C ILE A 83 1.18 17.96 -3.34
N ALA A 84 0.30 16.99 -3.60
CA ALA A 84 -0.70 17.10 -4.65
C ALA A 84 -1.71 18.21 -4.40
N ASP A 85 -2.19 18.36 -3.16
CA ASP A 85 -3.08 19.42 -2.75
C ASP A 85 -2.41 20.79 -2.89
N ALA A 86 -1.17 20.94 -2.40
CA ALA A 86 -0.40 22.18 -2.49
C ALA A 86 -0.06 22.59 -3.93
N ARG A 87 0.03 21.62 -4.85
CA ARG A 87 0.35 21.84 -6.26
C ARG A 87 -0.89 21.80 -7.17
N HIS A 88 -2.09 21.65 -6.61
CA HIS A 88 -3.34 21.48 -7.34
C HIS A 88 -3.25 20.39 -8.42
N LEU A 89 -2.56 19.28 -8.12
CA LEU A 89 -2.45 18.16 -9.05
C LEU A 89 -3.79 17.44 -9.17
N PRO A 90 -4.08 16.83 -10.34
CA PRO A 90 -5.24 15.97 -10.50
C PRO A 90 -5.16 14.76 -9.55
N GLY A 91 -6.28 14.39 -8.93
CA GLY A 91 -6.36 13.21 -8.04
C GLY A 91 -5.86 11.90 -8.67
N LEU A 92 -6.01 11.76 -10.00
CA LEU A 92 -5.47 10.62 -10.75
C LEU A 92 -3.93 10.53 -10.66
N VAL A 93 -3.23 11.67 -10.65
CA VAL A 93 -1.76 11.70 -10.51
C VAL A 93 -1.37 11.22 -9.12
N THR A 94 -2.03 11.71 -8.08
CA THR A 94 -1.79 11.35 -6.68
C THR A 94 -1.93 9.84 -6.47
N VAL A 95 -3.07 9.29 -6.87
CA VAL A 95 -3.36 7.88 -6.66
C VAL A 95 -2.45 6.97 -7.50
N ALA A 96 -2.09 7.36 -8.73
CA ALA A 96 -1.19 6.59 -9.59
C ALA A 96 0.25 6.59 -9.07
N VAL A 97 0.79 7.76 -8.70
CA VAL A 97 2.15 7.89 -8.17
C VAL A 97 2.29 7.11 -6.87
N PHE A 98 1.38 7.32 -5.92
CA PHE A 98 1.45 6.62 -4.64
C PHE A 98 1.27 5.10 -4.81
N SER A 99 0.36 4.64 -5.67
CA SER A 99 0.15 3.21 -5.92
C SER A 99 1.38 2.53 -6.53
N LEU A 100 2.09 3.22 -7.44
CA LEU A 100 3.34 2.72 -8.01
C LEU A 100 4.41 2.59 -6.92
N MET A 101 4.58 3.64 -6.10
CA MET A 101 5.53 3.61 -4.97
C MET A 101 5.19 2.49 -3.98
N ASN A 102 3.91 2.32 -3.63
CA ASN A 102 3.44 1.27 -2.72
C ASN A 102 3.72 -0.13 -3.27
N THR A 103 3.39 -0.37 -4.53
CA THR A 103 3.59 -1.68 -5.17
C THR A 103 5.07 -2.04 -5.27
N LEU A 104 5.91 -1.10 -5.70
CA LEU A 104 7.36 -1.30 -5.80
C LEU A 104 7.99 -1.52 -4.42
N SER A 105 7.59 -0.72 -3.42
CA SER A 105 8.12 -0.83 -2.06
C SER A 105 7.68 -2.13 -1.40
N GLY A 106 6.41 -2.55 -1.59
CA GLY A 106 5.90 -3.83 -1.13
C GLY A 106 6.64 -5.01 -1.78
N TYR A 107 6.85 -4.97 -3.10
CA TYR A 107 7.65 -5.98 -3.79
C TYR A 107 9.07 -6.06 -3.23
N CYS A 108 9.76 -4.93 -3.06
CA CYS A 108 11.09 -4.87 -2.47
C CYS A 108 11.10 -5.42 -1.03
N PHE A 109 10.13 -5.03 -0.19
CA PHE A 109 10.01 -5.51 1.18
C PHE A 109 9.89 -7.04 1.22
N PHE A 110 8.96 -7.62 0.45
CA PHE A 110 8.81 -9.07 0.38
C PHE A 110 10.05 -9.75 -0.20
N ARG A 111 10.69 -9.16 -1.22
CA ARG A 111 11.87 -9.71 -1.90
C ARG A 111 13.12 -9.72 -1.04
N PHE A 112 13.32 -8.71 -0.18
CA PHE A 112 14.56 -8.54 0.59
C PHE A 112 14.44 -8.91 2.06
N VAL A 113 13.29 -8.65 2.69
CA VAL A 113 13.08 -8.93 4.12
C VAL A 113 12.61 -10.37 4.34
N LEU A 114 11.61 -10.82 3.59
CA LEU A 114 11.00 -12.13 3.78
C LEU A 114 11.79 -13.29 3.12
N PHE A 115 12.41 -13.06 1.97
CA PHE A 115 13.26 -14.08 1.34
C PHE A 115 14.68 -14.18 1.95
N ARG A 116 15.13 -13.24 2.78
CA ARG A 116 16.37 -13.40 3.56
C ARG A 116 16.23 -14.45 4.66
N VAL A 117 15.07 -14.52 5.30
CA VAL A 117 14.79 -15.48 6.38
C VAL A 117 14.88 -16.93 5.87
N ARG A 118 14.43 -17.21 4.64
CA ARG A 118 14.54 -18.56 4.03
C ARG A 118 15.96 -19.06 3.71
N ARG A 119 17.01 -18.28 3.95
CA ARG A 119 18.42 -18.69 3.75
C ARG A 119 19.27 -18.63 5.02
N ALA A 120 18.72 -18.14 6.13
CA ALA A 120 19.37 -18.23 7.43
C ALA A 120 18.92 -19.51 8.14
#